data_AF-A0A920MNP1-F1
#
_entry.id   AF-A0A920MNP1-F1
#
_cell.length_a   1.000
_cell.length_b   1.000
_cell.length_c   1.000
_cell.angle_alpha   90.00
_cell.angle_beta   90.00
_cell.angle_gamma   90.00
#
_symmetry.space_group_name_H-M   'P 1'
#
loop_
_entity.id
_entity.type
_entity.pdbx_description
1 polymer ?
#
loop_
_entity_poly.entity_id
_entity_poly.type
_entity_poly.pdbx_seq_one_letter_code
_entity_poly.pdbx_strand_id
1 'polypeptide(L)' 'MARSEGRSFDFLDESHIDSSLLEIFDFDSPKQYIKTETDEFSAVCPFSGLPDIAYVKIEYFPTGGKMCRIEIS' A
#
# COMPACT_ATOMS: atom_id res chain seq x y z
N MET A 1 -19.20 7.33 -16.34
CA MET A 1 -17.88 6.70 -16.11
C MET A 1 -17.33 7.33 -14.85
N ALA A 2 -17.26 6.58 -13.76
CA ALA A 2 -16.67 7.08 -12.53
C ALA A 2 -15.17 7.23 -12.76
N ARG A 3 -14.67 8.48 -12.81
CA ARG A 3 -13.24 8.73 -12.68
C ARG A 3 -12.93 8.53 -11.20
N SER A 4 -12.14 7.51 -10.88
CA SER A 4 -11.47 7.50 -9.58
C SER A 4 -10.61 8.76 -9.50
N GLU A 5 -10.67 9.48 -8.39
CA GLU A 5 -9.71 10.55 -8.07
C GLU A 5 -8.33 9.94 -7.69
N GLY A 6 -8.01 8.76 -8.23
CA GLY A 6 -6.79 8.02 -7.97
C GLY A 6 -5.66 8.54 -8.84
N ARG A 7 -4.48 8.73 -8.22
CA ARG A 7 -3.25 9.04 -8.96
C ARG A 7 -3.00 7.90 -9.95
N SER A 8 -2.85 8.25 -11.23
CA SER A 8 -2.43 7.29 -12.27
C SER A 8 -0.92 7.32 -12.36
N PHE A 9 -0.28 6.16 -12.26
CA PHE A 9 1.17 6.01 -12.39
C PHE A 9 1.49 5.26 -13.68
N ASP A 10 2.57 5.65 -14.35
CA ASP A 10 3.09 4.91 -15.50
C ASP A 10 3.69 3.59 -15.04
N PHE A 11 3.62 2.57 -15.90
CA PHE A 11 4.28 1.29 -15.66
C PHE A 11 5.79 1.45 -15.80
N LEU A 12 6.45 1.64 -14.67
CA LEU A 12 7.87 1.86 -14.56
C LEU A 12 8.53 0.78 -13.70
N ASP A 13 9.84 0.66 -13.80
CA ASP A 13 10.62 -0.29 -13.01
C ASP A 13 10.73 0.11 -11.52
N GLU A 14 11.28 -0.77 -10.71
CA GLU A 14 11.39 -0.62 -9.25
C GLU A 14 12.06 0.69 -8.80
N SER A 15 12.90 1.31 -9.65
CA SER A 15 13.52 2.61 -9.34
C SER A 15 12.52 3.76 -9.17
N HIS A 16 11.29 3.60 -9.68
CA HIS A 16 10.21 4.57 -9.59
C HIS A 16 9.22 4.30 -8.45
N ILE A 17 9.50 3.32 -7.58
CA ILE A 17 8.71 3.09 -6.37
C ILE A 17 8.85 4.29 -5.43
N ASP A 18 7.81 5.12 -5.38
CA ASP A 18 7.79 6.30 -4.53
C ASP A 18 7.39 5.94 -3.09
N SER A 19 8.40 5.68 -2.26
CA SER A 19 8.23 5.45 -0.82
C SER A 19 7.69 6.67 -0.06
N SER A 20 7.71 7.87 -0.65
CA SER A 20 7.18 9.10 -0.03
C SER A 20 5.66 9.13 0.03
N LEU A 21 4.99 8.24 -0.73
CA LEU A 21 3.54 8.02 -0.63
C LEU A 21 3.13 7.33 0.68
N LEU A 22 4.08 6.74 1.40
CA LEU A 22 3.81 6.15 2.71
C LEU A 22 3.63 7.25 3.74
N GLU A 23 2.38 7.51 4.10
CA GLU A 23 2.06 8.48 5.15
C GLU A 23 2.18 7.85 6.53
N ILE A 24 2.96 8.48 7.40
CA ILE A 24 3.18 8.03 8.77
C ILE A 24 2.61 9.10 9.71
N PHE A 25 1.84 8.68 10.72
CA PHE A 25 1.33 9.56 11.76
C PHE A 25 1.69 9.05 13.15
N ASP A 26 1.76 9.96 14.11
CA ASP A 26 2.05 9.62 15.50
C ASP A 26 0.89 8.81 16.09
N PHE A 27 1.24 7.68 16.69
CA PHE A 27 0.29 6.73 17.24
C PHE A 27 0.65 6.38 18.67
N ASP A 28 -0.11 6.94 19.60
CA ASP A 28 0.20 6.93 21.04
C ASP A 28 -0.20 5.61 21.74
N SER A 29 -0.43 4.53 20.97
CA SER A 29 -0.83 3.23 21.50
C SER A 29 0.09 2.10 21.01
N PRO A 30 1.33 2.01 21.52
CA PRO A 30 2.38 1.11 20.98
C PRO A 30 2.09 -0.40 21.15
N LYS A 31 0.98 -0.78 21.76
CA LYS A 31 0.56 -2.17 22.00
C LYS A 31 -0.61 -2.63 21.14
N GLN A 32 -1.15 -1.77 20.28
CA GLN A 32 -2.23 -2.20 19.38
C GLN A 32 -1.66 -3.00 18.22
N TYR A 33 -2.30 -4.11 17.93
CA TYR A 33 -2.02 -4.91 16.74
C TYR A 33 -2.79 -4.33 15.56
N ILE A 34 -2.07 -4.07 14.48
CA ILE A 34 -2.60 -3.39 13.31
C ILE A 34 -2.56 -4.36 12.15
N LYS A 35 -3.73 -4.49 11.53
CA LYS A 35 -4.00 -5.47 10.49
C LYS A 35 -4.82 -4.80 9.40
N THR A 36 -4.27 -4.79 8.20
CA THR A 36 -4.94 -4.27 7.00
C THR A 36 -4.96 -5.39 5.96
N GLU A 37 -6.14 -5.64 5.39
CA GLU A 37 -6.38 -6.69 4.40
C GLU A 37 -7.12 -6.08 3.21
N THR A 38 -6.71 -6.45 2.00
CA THR A 38 -7.38 -6.06 0.76
C THR A 38 -7.20 -7.14 -0.31
N ASP A 39 -8.23 -7.36 -1.11
CA ASP A 39 -8.24 -8.19 -2.32
C ASP A 39 -8.19 -7.35 -3.60
N GLU A 40 -8.11 -6.02 -3.49
CA GLU A 40 -8.07 -5.07 -4.61
C GLU A 40 -6.63 -4.76 -5.08
N PHE A 41 -5.63 -5.46 -4.53
CA PHE A 41 -4.25 -5.25 -4.95
C PHE A 41 -3.99 -5.90 -6.31
N SER A 42 -3.59 -5.08 -7.28
CA SER A 42 -3.09 -5.53 -8.57
C SER A 42 -1.71 -4.96 -8.85
N ALA A 43 -0.81 -5.82 -9.32
CA ALA A 43 0.51 -5.45 -9.79
C ALA A 43 0.74 -6.06 -11.16
N VAL A 44 1.64 -5.48 -11.95
CA VAL A 44 2.05 -6.09 -13.23
C VAL A 44 3.29 -6.94 -13.03
N CYS A 45 3.28 -8.15 -13.57
CA CYS A 45 4.47 -8.99 -13.58
C CYS A 45 5.54 -8.39 -14.52
N PRO A 46 6.78 -8.17 -14.07
CA PRO A 46 7.84 -7.61 -14.91
C PRO A 46 8.24 -8.52 -16.09
N PHE A 47 7.91 -9.82 -16.02
CA PHE A 47 8.25 -10.79 -17.06
C PHE A 47 7.17 -10.96 -18.14
N SER A 48 5.89 -10.94 -17.75
CA SER A 48 4.76 -11.21 -18.66
C SER A 48 3.96 -9.96 -19.05
N GLY A 49 4.06 -8.88 -18.25
CA GLY A 49 3.23 -7.70 -18.41
C GLY A 49 1.74 -7.93 -18.12
N LEU A 50 1.37 -9.11 -17.61
CA LEU A 50 0.00 -9.42 -17.23
C LEU A 50 -0.31 -8.87 -15.83
N PRO A 51 -1.55 -8.40 -15.59
CA PRO A 51 -1.98 -8.01 -14.27
C PRO A 51 -2.12 -9.24 -13.37
N ASP A 52 -1.33 -9.27 -12.32
CA ASP A 52 -1.50 -10.17 -11.19
C ASP A 52 -2.44 -9.51 -10.19
N ILE A 53 -3.46 -10.25 -9.75
CA ILE A 53 -4.37 -9.83 -8.68
C ILE A 53 -4.04 -10.71 -7.48
N ALA A 54 -3.80 -10.08 -6.34
CA ALA A 54 -3.42 -10.79 -5.13
C ALA A 54 -4.15 -10.25 -3.90
N TYR A 55 -4.39 -11.15 -2.95
CA TYR A 55 -4.82 -10.78 -1.62
C TYR A 55 -3.60 -10.35 -0.81
N VAL A 56 -3.65 -9.14 -0.25
CA VAL A 56 -2.58 -8.56 0.55
C VAL A 56 -3.04 -8.41 2.00
N LYS A 57 -2.23 -8.95 2.91
CA LYS A 57 -2.41 -8.84 4.36
C LYS A 57 -1.15 -8.24 4.97
N ILE A 58 -1.29 -7.06 5.59
CA ILE A 58 -0.20 -6.34 6.26
C ILE A 58 -0.49 -6.33 7.76
N GLU A 59 0.43 -6.89 8.54
CA GLU A 59 0.31 -7.06 9.99
C GLU A 59 1.54 -6.52 10.68
N TYR A 60 1.37 -5.63 11.66
CA TYR A 60 2.48 -5.11 12.46
C TYR A 60 2.04 -4.58 13.83
N PHE A 61 3.03 -4.40 14.70
CA PHE A 61 2.88 -3.71 15.97
C PHE A 61 3.67 -2.38 15.90
N PRO A 62 3.05 -1.23 16.16
CA PRO A 62 3.70 0.09 16.10
C PRO A 62 4.54 0.34 17.37
N THR A 63 5.58 -0.46 17.58
CA THR A 63 6.46 -0.39 18.76
C THR A 63 7.24 0.93 18.85
N GLY A 64 7.38 1.66 17.74
CA GLY A 64 8.03 2.97 17.65
C GLY A 64 7.10 4.17 17.84
N GLY A 65 5.84 3.97 18.23
CA GLY A 65 4.86 5.06 18.40
C GLY A 65 4.43 5.73 17.09
N LYS A 66 4.69 5.07 15.96
CA LYS A 66 4.37 5.55 14.61
C LYS A 66 3.51 4.52 13.90
N MET A 67 2.50 5.01 13.21
CA MET A 67 1.54 4.21 12.45
C MET A 67 1.63 4.61 10.97
N CYS A 68 1.72 3.63 10.08
CA CYS A 68 1.62 3.85 8.65
C CYS A 68 0.14 3.86 8.24
N ARG A 69 -0.29 4.96 7.61
CA ARG A 69 -1.59 5.04 6.94
C ARG A 69 -1.50 4.25 5.64
N ILE A 70 -2.44 3.33 5.46
CA ILE A 70 -2.62 2.60 4.21
C ILE A 70 -3.96 3.06 3.65
N GLU A 71 -3.92 3.87 2.59
CA GLU A 71 -5.11 4.21 1.79
C GLU A 71 -5.18 3.24 0.61
N ILE A 72 -6.25 2.44 0.58
CA ILE A 72 -6.62 1.59 -0.55
C ILE A 72 -7.67 2.40 -1.31
N SER A 73 -7.31 2.94 -2.47
CA SER A 73 -8.16 3.81 -3.30
C SER A 73 -8.43 3.22 -4.67
#